data_AF-A0A4Q6AT10-F1
#
_entry.id   AF-A0A4Q6AT10-F1
#
_cell.length_a   1.000
_cell.length_b   1.000
_cell.length_c   1.000
_cell.angle_alpha   90.00
_cell.angle_beta   90.00
_cell.angle_gamma   90.00
#
_symmetry.space_group_name_H-M   'P 1'
#
loop_
_entity.id
_entity.type
_entity.pdbx_description
1 polymer ?
#
loop_
_entity_poly.entity_id
_entity_poly.type
_entity_poly.pdbx_seq_one_letter_code
_entity_poly.pdbx_strand_id
1 'polypeptide(L)'
;MSELLTNPSFKLLARGDYQSLVETAIDQADQAPSLDDLPWIIGALSFLGRSAEAEGLYLQNLRHLTSLGRGAARFFLAVSLCREGQFDRSRSMFIEAIQASRISNDPIQNFFAYQGLAFYRYSTGRLERSRSAADSALRNASAASFVYGKVLALELLGHIQLSMGQFYNGFRSFDLARDRALALGQGAVLQAIEVSGILYRASYGIGKTSSELLELVNSSISHEYFADSYTQVALNLELARLLILRGELARAKEQLESSSALVYAIDNPDLEMDYNLQIAALLRCRGELHQSLSIIRAAKFRVEKGHDLKAKLKVLGFELQLLKALGRLAEHEAGIIELNRLSRLSGSLMARRYMHRHKYENMPDIRQGEDALGDLIDRVASFRDTVVPDVLRSEWFGLLPAALNIPASDRVLYFDAELGSLTLFNQGDVEHIREGCSTLIRKLLILLAEAPASKEELANKLWQQSYNPLRHDGLIYALVAKTRKILGNAGSWLEAYELGYRLRKGVRIASPYIEKVENENSPQASSNEVILDRLHPRQKMIMNFMREEGSMEPRELVKRLGVSDATVSRDMSYLIDLGCAERVGRGRAIRYVVNESKNQGEKV
;
A
#
# COMPACT_ATOMS: atom_id res chain seq x y z
N MET A 1 27.33 34.41 15.31
CA MET A 1 27.11 32.94 15.34
C MET A 1 26.99 32.42 16.77
N SER A 2 27.94 32.72 17.67
CA SER A 2 27.79 32.40 19.11
C SER A 2 26.54 33.04 19.74
N GLU A 3 26.09 34.18 19.21
CA GLU A 3 24.87 34.88 19.66
C GLU A 3 23.56 34.11 19.38
N LEU A 4 23.40 33.47 18.22
CA LEU A 4 22.19 32.67 17.92
C LEU A 4 22.10 31.43 18.83
N LEU A 5 23.22 30.75 19.03
CA LEU A 5 23.28 29.55 19.89
C LEU A 5 23.19 29.89 21.38
N THR A 6 23.29 31.16 21.77
CA THR A 6 23.08 31.60 23.15
C THR A 6 21.68 32.12 23.40
N ASN A 7 20.93 32.52 22.35
CA ASN A 7 19.55 32.95 22.47
C ASN A 7 18.64 31.81 23.01
N PRO A 8 17.95 32.00 24.16
CA PRO A 8 17.15 30.96 24.80
C PRO A 8 15.90 30.60 23.99
N SER A 9 15.25 31.58 23.38
CA SER A 9 14.06 31.38 22.54
C SER A 9 14.39 30.53 21.31
N PHE A 10 15.52 30.79 20.67
CA PHE A 10 16.01 29.98 19.56
C PHE A 10 16.28 28.54 19.99
N LYS A 11 16.84 28.30 21.19
CA LYS A 11 17.08 26.93 21.68
C LYS A 11 15.79 26.14 21.85
N LEU A 12 14.75 26.74 22.43
CA LEU A 12 13.44 26.12 22.58
C LEU A 12 12.81 25.82 21.21
N LEU A 13 12.83 26.79 20.29
CA LEU A 13 12.35 26.56 18.92
C LEU A 13 13.12 25.43 18.22
N ALA A 14 14.45 25.43 18.31
CA ALA A 14 15.30 24.45 17.63
C ALA A 14 15.13 23.03 18.20
N ARG A 15 14.75 22.91 19.47
CA ARG A 15 14.36 21.65 20.11
C ARG A 15 12.99 21.16 19.67
N GLY A 16 12.11 22.08 19.28
CA GLY A 16 10.71 21.78 19.02
C GLY A 16 9.79 22.03 20.23
N ASP A 17 10.26 22.75 21.25
CA ASP A 17 9.51 23.08 22.47
C ASP A 17 8.63 24.31 22.23
N TYR A 18 7.78 24.24 21.19
CA TYR A 18 7.02 25.40 20.69
C TYR A 18 6.03 25.93 21.74
N GLN A 19 5.32 25.02 22.40
CA GLN A 19 4.33 25.37 23.42
C GLN A 19 4.98 26.12 24.59
N SER A 20 6.06 25.56 25.17
CA SER A 20 6.79 26.20 26.27
C SER A 20 7.33 27.58 25.89
N LEU A 21 7.80 27.75 24.65
CA LEU A 21 8.27 29.05 24.16
C LEU A 21 7.13 30.07 24.10
N VAL A 22 5.98 29.69 23.55
CA VAL A 22 4.82 30.60 23.45
C VAL A 22 4.20 30.90 24.81
N GLU A 23 4.09 29.91 25.69
CA GLU A 23 3.58 30.11 27.05
C GLU A 23 4.45 31.12 27.81
N THR A 24 5.77 30.97 27.76
CA THR A 24 6.70 31.85 28.47
C THR A 24 6.76 33.25 27.85
N ALA A 25 6.71 33.35 26.52
CA ALA A 25 6.96 34.61 25.82
C ALA A 25 5.71 35.43 25.49
N ILE A 26 4.52 34.80 25.49
CA ILE A 26 3.26 35.42 25.11
C ILE A 26 2.20 35.23 26.19
N ASP A 27 1.88 33.98 26.56
CA ASP A 27 0.67 33.71 27.35
C ASP A 27 0.84 34.06 28.85
N GLN A 28 2.07 33.98 29.37
CA GLN A 28 2.41 34.25 30.77
C GLN A 28 3.36 35.46 30.92
N ALA A 29 3.60 36.20 29.84
CA ALA A 29 4.62 37.23 29.82
C ALA A 29 4.15 38.52 30.51
N ASP A 30 4.83 38.90 31.59
CA ASP A 30 4.64 40.21 32.25
C ASP A 30 5.27 41.38 31.46
N GLN A 31 6.16 41.07 30.51
CA GLN A 31 6.90 42.05 29.71
C GLN A 31 6.87 41.69 28.23
N ALA A 32 6.96 42.72 27.37
CA ALA A 32 7.04 42.50 25.93
C ALA A 32 8.32 41.73 25.56
N PRO A 33 8.25 40.76 24.63
CA PRO A 33 9.40 39.98 24.21
C PRO A 33 10.47 40.85 23.53
N SER A 34 11.74 40.47 23.70
CA SER A 34 12.86 41.15 23.04
C SER A 34 12.75 41.05 21.52
N LEU A 35 13.18 42.09 20.80
CA LEU A 35 13.19 42.11 19.33
C LEU A 35 14.01 40.96 18.72
N ASP A 36 15.05 40.49 19.42
CA ASP A 36 15.90 39.37 18.98
C ASP A 36 15.22 38.00 19.15
N ASP A 37 14.21 37.90 20.02
CA ASP A 37 13.44 36.69 20.28
C ASP A 37 12.24 36.55 19.32
N LEU A 38 11.72 37.67 18.82
CA LEU A 38 10.52 37.73 18.00
C LEU A 38 10.51 36.75 16.80
N PRO A 39 11.57 36.59 16.00
CA PRO A 39 11.54 35.66 14.87
C PRO A 39 11.27 34.21 15.29
N TRP A 40 11.74 33.84 16.49
CA TRP A 40 11.60 32.48 17.02
C TRP A 40 10.23 32.27 17.64
N ILE A 41 9.70 33.28 18.33
CA ILE A 41 8.33 33.28 18.86
C ILE A 41 7.33 33.20 17.71
N ILE A 42 7.51 34.00 16.64
CA ILE A 42 6.72 33.92 15.41
C ILE A 42 6.80 32.51 14.80
N GLY A 43 7.98 31.90 14.82
CA GLY A 43 8.18 30.52 14.40
C GLY A 43 7.37 29.51 15.19
N ALA A 44 7.40 29.59 16.52
CA ALA A 44 6.65 28.69 17.39
C ALA A 44 5.13 28.89 17.24
N LEU A 45 4.64 30.14 17.21
CA LEU A 45 3.23 30.44 16.93
C LEU A 45 2.79 29.86 15.58
N SER A 46 3.64 29.97 14.55
CA SER A 46 3.37 29.40 13.23
C SER A 46 3.26 27.86 13.27
N PHE A 47 4.15 27.17 14.00
CA PHE A 47 4.10 25.71 14.12
C PHE A 47 2.94 25.20 14.98
N LEU A 48 2.46 26.00 15.93
CA LEU A 48 1.27 25.71 16.74
C LEU A 48 -0.05 26.07 16.04
N GLY A 49 -0.01 26.59 14.81
CA GLY A 49 -1.21 27.01 14.07
C GLY A 49 -1.81 28.34 14.55
N ARG A 50 -1.13 29.10 15.42
CA ARG A 50 -1.52 30.46 15.85
C ARG A 50 -1.09 31.51 14.81
N SER A 51 -1.39 31.27 13.54
CA SER A 51 -0.88 32.07 12.40
C SER A 51 -1.33 33.53 12.41
N ALA A 52 -2.56 33.81 12.87
CA ALA A 52 -3.07 35.18 12.98
C ALA A 52 -2.26 36.01 14.00
N GLU A 53 -1.90 35.40 15.13
CA GLU A 53 -1.07 36.04 16.16
C GLU A 53 0.37 36.21 15.67
N ALA A 54 0.92 35.18 15.01
CA ALA A 54 2.24 35.24 14.39
C ALA A 54 2.35 36.38 13.36
N GLU A 55 1.32 36.54 12.52
CA GLU A 55 1.26 37.63 11.54
C GLU A 55 1.10 39.00 12.20
N GLY A 56 0.23 39.12 13.20
CA GLY A 56 0.04 40.36 13.96
C GLY A 56 1.36 40.82 14.59
N LEU A 57 2.07 39.90 15.27
CA LEU A 57 3.34 40.17 15.91
C LEU A 57 4.44 40.56 14.89
N TYR A 58 4.46 39.90 13.74
CA TYR A 58 5.37 40.22 12.64
C TYR A 58 5.12 41.63 12.08
N LEU A 59 3.87 41.97 11.76
CA LEU A 59 3.51 43.25 11.14
C LEU A 59 3.75 44.43 12.08
N GLN A 60 3.43 44.29 13.37
CA GLN A 60 3.66 45.31 14.39
C GLN A 60 5.15 45.65 14.54
N ASN A 61 6.02 44.64 14.44
CA ASN A 61 7.46 44.78 14.70
C ASN A 61 8.32 44.83 13.44
N LEU A 62 7.72 44.77 12.24
CA LEU A 62 8.43 44.63 10.97
C LEU A 62 9.57 45.63 10.76
N ARG A 63 9.35 46.89 11.18
CA ARG A 63 10.34 47.97 11.02
C ARG A 63 11.49 47.88 12.02
N HIS A 64 11.30 47.17 13.12
CA HIS A 64 12.26 47.05 14.22
C HIS A 64 13.11 45.78 14.13
N LEU A 65 12.68 44.79 13.34
CA LEU A 65 13.42 43.56 13.13
C LEU A 65 14.67 43.77 12.25
N THR A 66 15.77 43.11 12.63
CA THR A 66 16.98 43.03 11.82
C THR A 66 16.72 42.37 10.45
N SER A 67 17.64 42.53 9.48
CA SER A 67 17.50 41.85 8.17
C SER A 67 17.35 40.33 8.32
N LEU A 68 18.17 39.71 9.17
CA LEU A 68 18.09 38.30 9.50
C LEU A 68 16.77 37.94 10.18
N GLY A 69 16.38 38.70 11.21
CA GLY A 69 15.13 38.47 11.94
C GLY A 69 13.90 38.55 11.04
N ARG A 70 13.85 39.53 10.13
CA ARG A 70 12.82 39.63 9.09
C ARG A 70 12.83 38.43 8.16
N GLY A 71 14.00 37.95 7.75
CA GLY A 71 14.13 36.76 6.89
C GLY A 71 13.59 35.49 7.56
N ALA A 72 13.97 35.26 8.83
CA ALA A 72 13.52 34.12 9.62
C ALA A 72 12.00 34.18 9.89
N ALA A 73 11.48 35.33 10.35
CA ALA A 73 10.05 35.50 10.60
C ALA A 73 9.21 35.29 9.33
N ARG A 74 9.63 35.87 8.19
CA ARG A 74 8.98 35.63 6.89
C ARG A 74 8.97 34.15 6.52
N PHE A 75 10.08 33.45 6.72
CA PHE A 75 10.18 32.03 6.41
C PHE A 75 9.13 31.21 7.18
N PHE A 76 9.07 31.36 8.50
CA PHE A 76 8.13 30.57 9.32
C PHE A 76 6.67 30.90 9.01
N LEU A 77 6.34 32.19 8.91
CA LEU A 77 4.96 32.60 8.62
C LEU A 77 4.53 32.10 7.22
N ALA A 78 5.41 32.20 6.23
CA ALA A 78 5.13 31.71 4.88
C ALA A 78 5.00 30.18 4.81
N VAL A 79 5.75 29.43 5.62
CA VAL A 79 5.58 27.98 5.77
C VAL A 79 4.19 27.66 6.34
N SER A 80 3.75 28.38 7.37
CA SER A 80 2.41 28.21 7.95
C SER A 80 1.31 28.47 6.93
N LEU A 81 1.39 29.61 6.23
CA LEU A 81 0.44 29.98 5.18
C LEU A 81 0.38 28.93 4.04
N CYS A 82 1.51 28.30 3.71
CA CYS A 82 1.54 27.18 2.77
C CYS A 82 0.76 25.97 3.29
N ARG A 83 0.94 25.62 4.58
CA ARG A 83 0.23 24.48 5.21
C ARG A 83 -1.28 24.74 5.27
N GLU A 84 -1.71 25.98 5.44
CA GLU A 84 -3.11 26.41 5.38
C GLU A 84 -3.67 26.52 3.95
N GLY A 85 -2.90 26.18 2.91
CA GLY A 85 -3.31 26.28 1.51
C GLY A 85 -3.33 27.71 0.94
N GLN A 86 -2.85 28.72 1.68
CA GLN A 86 -2.77 30.12 1.27
C GLN A 86 -1.53 30.40 0.41
N PHE A 87 -1.39 29.67 -0.70
CA PHE A 87 -0.19 29.65 -1.54
C PHE A 87 0.19 31.02 -2.11
N ASP A 88 -0.77 31.88 -2.46
CA ASP A 88 -0.47 33.20 -3.04
C ASP A 88 0.19 34.15 -2.04
N ARG A 89 -0.31 34.16 -0.79
CA ARG A 89 0.28 34.95 0.30
C ARG A 89 1.65 34.42 0.67
N SER A 90 1.77 33.10 0.84
CA SER A 90 3.05 32.43 1.10
C SER A 90 4.08 32.73 -0.01
N ARG A 91 3.68 32.63 -1.28
CA ARG A 91 4.53 32.95 -2.43
C ARG A 91 5.05 34.38 -2.37
N SER A 92 4.21 35.33 -2.02
CA SER A 92 4.58 36.75 -1.94
C SER A 92 5.67 36.96 -0.89
N MET A 93 5.52 36.36 0.29
CA MET A 93 6.53 36.40 1.35
C MET A 93 7.86 35.75 0.94
N PHE A 94 7.82 34.60 0.26
CA PHE A 94 9.05 33.95 -0.22
C PHE A 94 9.75 34.73 -1.33
N ILE A 95 9.01 35.43 -2.20
CA ILE A 95 9.60 36.32 -3.21
C ILE A 95 10.34 37.46 -2.53
N GLU A 96 9.75 38.11 -1.53
CA GLU A 96 10.42 39.15 -0.75
C GLU A 96 11.68 38.63 -0.04
N ALA A 97 11.62 37.43 0.54
CA ALA A 97 12.77 36.81 1.19
C ALA A 97 13.92 36.57 0.21
N ILE A 98 13.64 36.07 -1.00
CA ILE A 98 14.63 35.86 -2.07
C ILE A 98 15.18 37.19 -2.60
N GLN A 99 14.34 38.22 -2.73
CA GLN A 99 14.83 39.54 -3.15
C GLN A 99 15.80 40.13 -2.12
N ALA A 100 15.47 40.02 -0.84
CA ALA A 100 16.35 40.44 0.25
C ALA A 100 17.65 39.63 0.29
N SER A 101 17.59 38.33 -0.01
CA SER A 101 18.76 37.44 0.00
C SER A 101 19.77 37.78 -1.10
N ARG A 102 19.34 38.29 -2.26
CA ARG A 102 20.24 38.67 -3.37
C ARG A 102 21.22 39.79 -3.02
N ILE A 103 20.89 40.61 -2.04
CA ILE A 103 21.70 41.75 -1.59
C ILE A 103 22.48 41.39 -0.32
N SER A 104 22.17 40.25 0.30
CA SER A 104 22.78 39.81 1.56
C SER A 104 23.91 38.81 1.32
N ASN A 105 25.05 39.06 1.95
CA ASN A 105 26.15 38.10 2.03
C ASN A 105 26.04 37.18 3.27
N ASP A 106 24.99 37.33 4.09
CA ASP A 106 24.77 36.49 5.27
C ASP A 106 24.24 35.10 4.86
N PRO A 107 25.01 34.01 5.09
CA PRO A 107 24.57 32.69 4.72
C PRO A 107 23.33 32.22 5.51
N ILE A 108 23.05 32.73 6.71
CA ILE A 108 21.85 32.33 7.46
C ILE A 108 20.59 32.96 6.85
N GLN A 109 20.65 34.24 6.49
CA GLN A 109 19.56 34.89 5.75
C GLN A 109 19.30 34.18 4.41
N ASN A 110 20.38 33.84 3.69
CA ASN A 110 20.28 33.10 2.43
C ASN A 110 19.71 31.70 2.62
N PHE A 111 20.07 31.01 3.71
CA PHE A 111 19.46 29.73 4.08
C PHE A 111 17.93 29.85 4.18
N PHE A 112 17.40 30.79 4.98
CA PHE A 112 15.95 30.93 5.15
C PHE A 112 15.22 31.22 3.84
N ALA A 113 15.81 32.06 2.98
CA ALA A 113 15.24 32.37 1.68
C ALA A 113 15.18 31.14 0.75
N TYR A 114 16.28 30.39 0.63
CA TYR A 114 16.33 29.19 -0.20
C TYR A 114 15.51 28.03 0.38
N GLN A 115 15.52 27.85 1.70
CA GLN A 115 14.70 26.83 2.37
C GLN A 115 13.21 27.10 2.16
N GLY A 116 12.79 28.36 2.30
CA GLY A 116 11.41 28.77 2.03
C GLY A 116 10.99 28.54 0.58
N LEU A 117 11.84 28.95 -0.37
CA LEU A 117 11.60 28.70 -1.79
C LEU A 117 11.53 27.21 -2.13
N ALA A 118 12.40 26.39 -1.50
CA ALA A 118 12.37 24.96 -1.65
C ALA A 118 11.06 24.37 -1.12
N PHE A 119 10.65 24.76 0.08
CA PHE A 119 9.41 24.31 0.71
C PHE A 119 8.19 24.66 -0.15
N TYR A 120 8.05 25.92 -0.57
CA TYR A 120 6.98 26.34 -1.48
C TYR A 120 6.92 25.52 -2.78
N ARG A 121 8.09 25.25 -3.38
CA ARG A 121 8.16 24.44 -4.60
C ARG A 121 7.80 22.98 -4.34
N TYR A 122 8.15 22.44 -3.17
CA TYR A 122 7.75 21.10 -2.76
C TYR A 122 6.24 21.02 -2.56
N SER A 123 5.65 21.95 -1.79
CA SER A 123 4.20 22.01 -1.52
C SER A 123 3.37 22.28 -2.77
N THR A 124 3.96 22.89 -3.80
CA THR A 124 3.30 23.06 -5.11
C THR A 124 3.62 21.94 -6.11
N GLY A 125 4.31 20.89 -5.66
CA GLY A 125 4.64 19.69 -6.44
C GLY A 125 5.71 19.88 -7.53
N ARG A 126 6.53 20.93 -7.48
CA ARG A 126 7.63 21.23 -8.44
C ARG A 126 8.96 20.68 -7.94
N LEU A 127 9.10 19.35 -7.92
CA LEU A 127 10.12 18.65 -7.13
C LEU A 127 11.56 18.94 -7.56
N GLU A 128 11.87 18.94 -8.86
CA GLU A 128 13.23 19.23 -9.36
C GLU A 128 13.71 20.62 -8.95
N ARG A 129 12.83 21.62 -9.11
CA ARG A 129 13.12 23.00 -8.73
C ARG A 129 13.20 23.18 -7.21
N SER A 130 12.46 22.36 -6.46
CA SER A 130 12.52 22.33 -5.01
C SER A 130 13.87 21.77 -4.55
N ARG A 131 14.31 20.65 -5.12
CA ARG A 131 15.61 20.02 -4.83
C ARG A 131 16.77 21.01 -5.00
N SER A 132 16.85 21.68 -6.14
CA SER A 132 17.92 22.66 -6.41
C SER A 132 17.95 23.81 -5.38
N ALA A 133 16.79 24.25 -4.90
CA ALA A 133 16.69 25.26 -3.85
C ALA A 133 17.10 24.68 -2.48
N ALA A 134 16.68 23.45 -2.16
CA ALA A 134 17.04 22.78 -0.92
C ALA A 134 18.56 22.49 -0.82
N ASP A 135 19.20 22.09 -1.93
CA ASP A 135 20.66 21.96 -2.03
C ASP A 135 21.37 23.30 -1.76
N SER A 136 20.78 24.41 -2.21
CA SER A 136 21.30 25.75 -1.96
C SER A 136 21.10 26.17 -0.49
N ALA A 137 19.97 25.82 0.12
CA ALA A 137 19.74 26.01 1.55
C ALA A 137 20.77 25.23 2.37
N LEU A 138 20.98 23.94 2.08
CA LEU A 138 21.94 23.09 2.79
C LEU A 138 23.38 23.62 2.69
N ARG A 139 23.80 24.12 1.52
CA ARG A 139 25.11 24.76 1.33
C ARG A 139 25.27 26.00 2.21
N ASN A 140 24.27 26.86 2.26
CA ASN A 140 24.29 28.07 3.08
C ASN A 140 24.27 27.75 4.59
N ALA A 141 23.44 26.78 5.02
CA ALA A 141 23.47 26.30 6.40
C ALA A 141 24.81 25.67 6.77
N SER A 142 25.49 25.02 5.81
CA SER A 142 26.84 24.47 6.00
C SER A 142 27.91 25.55 6.13
N ALA A 143 27.88 26.56 5.25
CA ALA A 143 28.79 27.70 5.32
C ALA A 143 28.66 28.48 6.64
N ALA A 144 27.44 28.60 7.19
CA ALA A 144 27.20 29.23 8.48
C ALA A 144 27.34 28.30 9.70
N SER A 145 27.72 27.03 9.53
CA SER A 145 27.70 26.03 10.62
C SER A 145 26.37 25.98 11.38
N PHE A 146 25.26 26.28 10.70
CA PHE A 146 23.93 26.41 11.27
C PHE A 146 23.25 25.03 11.38
N VAL A 147 23.37 24.38 12.54
CA VAL A 147 22.89 22.99 12.75
C VAL A 147 21.39 22.85 12.52
N TYR A 148 20.57 23.73 13.08
CA TYR A 148 19.12 23.73 12.87
C TYR A 148 18.76 23.86 11.38
N GLY A 149 19.43 24.76 10.66
CA GLY A 149 19.21 24.89 9.21
C GLY A 149 19.60 23.63 8.42
N LYS A 150 20.65 22.92 8.83
CA LYS A 150 21.03 21.63 8.22
C LYS A 150 19.94 20.58 8.42
N VAL A 151 19.34 20.50 9.62
CA VAL A 151 18.24 19.57 9.93
C VAL A 151 17.07 19.82 8.97
N LEU A 152 16.57 21.05 8.90
CA LEU A 152 15.43 21.41 8.03
C LEU A 152 15.72 21.18 6.54
N ALA A 153 16.93 21.51 6.07
CA ALA A 153 17.29 21.31 4.67
C ALA A 153 17.38 19.82 4.30
N LEU A 154 17.93 18.98 5.19
CA LEU A 154 18.07 17.54 4.96
C LEU A 154 16.73 16.81 5.06
N GLU A 155 15.89 17.18 6.02
CA GLU A 155 14.52 16.68 6.11
C GLU A 155 13.76 16.95 4.80
N LEU A 156 13.75 18.21 4.35
CA LEU A 156 13.07 18.59 3.12
C LEU A 156 13.67 17.89 1.88
N LEU A 157 15.00 17.74 1.81
CA LEU A 157 15.64 16.95 0.77
C LEU A 157 15.18 15.49 0.78
N GLY A 158 15.02 14.88 1.96
CA GLY A 158 14.45 13.55 2.13
C GLY A 158 13.07 13.42 1.49
N HIS A 159 12.15 14.33 1.85
CA HIS A 159 10.81 14.40 1.26
C HIS A 159 10.84 14.53 -0.27
N ILE A 160 11.66 15.43 -0.80
CA ILE A 160 11.77 15.69 -2.23
C ILE A 160 12.30 14.45 -2.96
N GLN A 161 13.41 13.90 -2.48
CA GLN A 161 14.08 12.75 -3.09
C GLN A 161 13.17 11.51 -3.11
N LEU A 162 12.47 11.22 -2.02
CA LEU A 162 11.49 10.11 -1.97
C LEU A 162 10.32 10.34 -2.94
N SER A 163 9.80 11.56 -3.00
CA SER A 163 8.72 11.92 -3.93
C SER A 163 9.15 11.81 -5.40
N MET A 164 10.45 11.94 -5.67
CA MET A 164 11.08 11.74 -6.98
C MET A 164 11.51 10.29 -7.24
N GLY A 165 11.40 9.39 -6.25
CA GLY A 165 11.81 7.99 -6.35
C GLY A 165 13.31 7.73 -6.17
N GLN A 166 14.03 8.64 -5.52
CA GLN A 166 15.44 8.49 -5.16
C GLN A 166 15.54 7.94 -3.73
N PHE A 167 15.08 6.71 -3.52
CA PHE A 167 14.78 6.18 -2.19
C PHE A 167 15.99 6.10 -1.27
N TYR A 168 17.10 5.53 -1.75
CA TYR A 168 18.33 5.43 -0.96
C TYR A 168 18.81 6.81 -0.48
N ASN A 169 18.87 7.79 -1.39
CA ASN A 169 19.29 9.15 -1.05
C ASN A 169 18.30 9.81 -0.09
N GLY A 170 17.00 9.61 -0.31
CA GLY A 170 15.94 10.18 0.51
C GLY A 170 15.99 9.70 1.96
N PHE A 171 16.08 8.39 2.19
CA PHE A 171 16.23 7.84 3.55
C PHE A 171 17.55 8.23 4.18
N ARG A 172 18.66 8.26 3.42
CA ARG A 172 19.93 8.75 3.91
C ARG A 172 19.84 10.21 4.37
N SER A 173 19.11 11.06 3.64
CA SER A 173 18.88 12.46 4.05
C SER A 173 18.09 12.54 5.36
N PHE A 174 17.06 11.69 5.54
CA PHE A 174 16.34 11.59 6.81
C PHE A 174 17.22 11.10 7.97
N ASP A 175 18.02 10.05 7.79
CA ASP A 175 18.93 9.56 8.83
C ASP A 175 19.91 10.67 9.25
N LEU A 176 20.48 11.38 8.27
CA LEU A 176 21.36 12.52 8.52
C LEU A 176 20.65 13.72 9.18
N ALA A 177 19.36 13.92 8.93
CA ALA A 177 18.55 14.93 9.60
C ALA A 177 18.28 14.54 11.06
N ARG A 178 17.88 13.28 11.28
CA ARG A 178 17.59 12.70 12.60
C ARG A 178 18.81 12.76 13.52
N ASP A 179 19.98 12.29 13.04
CA ASP A 179 21.21 12.28 13.82
C ASP A 179 21.63 13.69 14.27
N ARG A 180 21.33 14.71 13.46
CA ARG A 180 21.56 16.12 13.81
C ARG A 180 20.48 16.69 14.72
N ALA A 181 19.22 16.29 14.53
CA ALA A 181 18.11 16.71 15.37
C ALA A 181 18.28 16.20 16.81
N LEU A 182 18.78 14.96 16.98
CA LEU A 182 19.14 14.40 18.29
C LEU A 182 20.13 15.29 19.07
N ALA A 183 21.06 15.95 18.38
CA ALA A 183 22.00 16.88 19.01
C ALA A 183 21.35 18.21 19.45
N LEU A 184 20.16 18.55 18.93
CA LEU A 184 19.39 19.71 19.35
C LEU A 184 18.48 19.37 20.54
N GLY A 185 17.89 18.17 20.56
CA GLY A 185 17.06 17.63 21.64
C GLY A 185 16.07 16.56 21.15
N GLN A 186 15.21 16.08 22.05
CA GLN A 186 14.17 15.08 21.76
C GLN A 186 12.76 15.72 21.70
N GLY A 187 12.60 16.81 20.94
CA GLY A 187 11.30 17.49 20.79
C GLY A 187 10.65 17.27 19.43
N ALA A 188 9.68 18.13 19.10
CA ALA A 188 8.79 17.96 17.95
C ALA A 188 9.49 17.81 16.58
N VAL A 189 10.67 18.45 16.40
CA VAL A 189 11.42 18.36 15.14
C VAL A 189 11.91 16.94 14.88
N LEU A 190 12.46 16.28 15.90
CA LEU A 190 12.95 14.91 15.78
C LEU A 190 11.79 13.96 15.48
N GLN A 191 10.68 14.12 16.21
CA GLN A 191 9.47 13.31 16.02
C GLN A 191 8.90 13.45 14.61
N ALA A 192 8.82 14.67 14.08
CA ALA A 192 8.32 14.93 12.72
C ALA A 192 9.16 14.21 11.65
N ILE A 193 10.50 14.19 11.81
CA ILE A 193 11.42 13.47 10.93
C ILE A 193 11.18 11.96 10.99
N GLU A 194 11.06 11.41 12.21
CA GLU A 194 10.85 9.98 12.42
C GLU A 194 9.51 9.51 11.83
N VAL A 195 8.43 10.25 12.11
CA VAL A 195 7.11 9.94 11.56
C VAL A 195 7.09 10.06 10.04
N SER A 196 7.71 11.10 9.48
CA SER A 196 7.83 11.22 8.02
C SER A 196 8.55 10.02 7.40
N GLY A 197 9.63 9.55 8.05
CA GLY A 197 10.33 8.33 7.65
C GLY A 197 9.43 7.08 7.68
N ILE A 198 8.62 6.92 8.73
CA ILE A 198 7.66 5.82 8.89
C ILE A 198 6.58 5.88 7.80
N LEU A 199 5.97 7.04 7.59
CA LEU A 199 4.95 7.26 6.57
C LEU A 199 5.45 6.91 5.17
N TYR A 200 6.71 7.26 4.85
CA TYR A 200 7.28 6.89 3.56
C TYR A 200 7.61 5.41 3.45
N ARG A 201 8.11 4.78 4.52
CA ARG A 201 8.35 3.32 4.53
C ARG A 201 7.04 2.55 4.30
N ALA A 202 5.99 2.91 5.04
CA ALA A 202 4.65 2.40 4.81
C ALA A 202 4.18 2.69 3.37
N SER A 203 4.42 3.92 2.91
CA SER A 203 3.91 4.37 1.62
C SER A 203 4.45 3.60 0.42
N TYR A 204 5.69 3.12 0.51
CA TYR A 204 6.39 2.43 -0.58
C TYR A 204 6.59 0.93 -0.29
N GLY A 205 6.00 0.42 0.80
CA GLY A 205 6.11 -0.99 1.19
C GLY A 205 7.53 -1.40 1.59
N ILE A 206 8.31 -0.49 2.17
CA ILE A 206 9.71 -0.74 2.58
C ILE A 206 9.70 -1.39 3.97
N GLY A 207 9.43 -2.69 3.97
CA GLY A 207 9.41 -3.62 5.10
C GLY A 207 9.44 -5.05 4.57
N LYS A 208 9.46 -6.08 5.43
CA LYS A 208 9.39 -7.47 4.93
C LYS A 208 7.97 -7.89 4.59
N THR A 209 6.99 -7.45 5.39
CA THR A 209 5.56 -7.81 5.22
C THR A 209 4.65 -6.62 5.51
N SER A 210 3.38 -6.70 5.07
CA SER A 210 2.37 -5.69 5.42
C SER A 210 2.06 -5.67 6.92
N SER A 211 2.16 -6.81 7.62
CA SER A 211 1.99 -6.89 9.08
C SER A 211 3.03 -6.04 9.83
N GLU A 212 4.31 -6.11 9.45
CA GLU A 212 5.37 -5.31 10.07
C GLU A 212 5.13 -3.80 9.91
N LEU A 213 4.65 -3.38 8.73
CA LEU A 213 4.35 -1.98 8.46
C LEU A 213 3.10 -1.50 9.22
N LEU A 214 2.07 -2.34 9.34
CA LEU A 214 0.91 -2.06 10.17
C LEU A 214 1.30 -1.91 11.65
N GLU A 215 2.16 -2.78 12.17
CA GLU A 215 2.66 -2.68 13.54
C GLU A 215 3.49 -1.41 13.74
N LEU A 216 4.35 -1.06 12.78
CA LEU A 216 5.14 0.17 12.83
C LEU A 216 4.26 1.43 12.87
N VAL A 217 3.21 1.49 12.04
CA VAL A 217 2.29 2.64 12.03
C VAL A 217 1.41 2.66 13.29
N ASN A 218 0.86 1.52 13.72
CA ASN A 218 0.03 1.43 14.93
C ASN A 218 0.81 1.77 16.20
N SER A 219 2.03 1.25 16.33
CA SER A 219 2.90 1.59 17.46
C SER A 219 3.15 3.10 17.48
N SER A 220 3.43 3.72 16.34
CA SER A 220 3.56 5.18 16.25
C SER A 220 2.29 5.89 16.74
N ILE A 221 1.10 5.53 16.26
CA ILE A 221 -0.17 6.15 16.69
C ILE A 221 -0.41 6.01 18.20
N SER A 222 -0.08 4.86 18.78
CA SER A 222 -0.31 4.57 20.20
C SER A 222 0.63 5.32 21.14
N HIS A 223 1.75 5.83 20.65
CA HIS A 223 2.62 6.70 21.43
C HIS A 223 1.93 8.08 21.56
N GLU A 224 1.41 8.40 22.76
CA GLU A 224 0.75 9.68 23.13
C GLU A 224 1.66 10.94 23.00
N TYR A 225 2.79 10.83 22.32
CA TYR A 225 3.82 11.87 22.25
C TYR A 225 3.55 12.95 21.20
N PHE A 226 2.51 12.82 20.35
CA PHE A 226 2.22 13.82 19.34
C PHE A 226 1.38 14.95 19.92
N ALA A 227 2.02 16.11 20.10
CA ALA A 227 1.33 17.34 20.44
C ALA A 227 0.47 17.88 19.27
N ASP A 228 0.70 17.43 18.02
CA ASP A 228 0.02 17.97 16.84
C ASP A 228 -0.98 17.00 16.18
N SER A 229 -2.23 17.43 16.09
CA SER A 229 -3.32 16.67 15.48
C SER A 229 -3.08 16.33 13.99
N TYR A 230 -2.24 17.11 13.30
CA TYR A 230 -1.89 16.90 11.90
C TYR A 230 -1.17 15.57 11.68
N THR A 231 -0.12 15.31 12.46
CA THR A 231 0.67 14.06 12.37
C THR A 231 -0.19 12.84 12.67
N GLN A 232 -1.05 12.94 13.68
CA GLN A 232 -1.99 11.88 14.05
C GLN A 232 -2.93 11.54 12.89
N VAL A 233 -3.52 12.55 12.23
CA VAL A 233 -4.37 12.32 11.06
C VAL A 233 -3.58 11.66 9.93
N ALA A 234 -2.38 12.14 9.62
CA ALA A 234 -1.56 11.56 8.56
C ALA A 234 -1.27 10.07 8.78
N LEU A 235 -0.91 9.68 10.02
CA LEU A 235 -0.71 8.28 10.41
C LEU A 235 -2.00 7.46 10.30
N ASN A 236 -3.13 8.01 10.77
CA ASN A 236 -4.42 7.34 10.70
C ASN A 236 -4.89 7.08 9.25
N LEU A 237 -4.67 8.05 8.35
CA LEU A 237 -4.99 7.92 6.93
C LEU A 237 -4.09 6.89 6.25
N GLU A 238 -2.80 6.86 6.60
CA GLU A 238 -1.87 5.86 6.09
C GLU A 238 -2.24 4.46 6.62
N LEU A 239 -2.62 4.32 7.89
CA LEU A 239 -3.12 3.07 8.46
C LEU A 239 -4.36 2.57 7.70
N ALA A 240 -5.34 3.44 7.43
CA ALA A 240 -6.50 3.07 6.63
C ALA A 240 -6.11 2.57 5.23
N ARG A 241 -5.14 3.24 4.59
CA ARG A 241 -4.61 2.82 3.28
C ARG A 241 -3.95 1.45 3.34
N LEU A 242 -3.16 1.17 4.37
CA LEU A 242 -2.53 -0.14 4.57
C LEU A 242 -3.57 -1.24 4.78
N LEU A 243 -4.62 -0.96 5.56
CA LEU A 243 -5.75 -1.88 5.76
C LEU A 243 -6.47 -2.18 4.43
N ILE A 244 -6.71 -1.16 3.59
CA ILE A 244 -7.26 -1.35 2.24
C ILE A 244 -6.38 -2.26 1.39
N LEU A 245 -5.06 -2.01 1.37
CA LEU A 245 -4.10 -2.81 0.60
C LEU A 245 -3.96 -4.24 1.12
N ARG A 246 -4.20 -4.46 2.41
CA ARG A 246 -4.25 -5.79 3.03
C ARG A 246 -5.57 -6.52 2.76
N GLY A 247 -6.60 -5.82 2.27
CA GLY A 247 -7.93 -6.39 2.03
C GLY A 247 -8.84 -6.39 3.26
N GLU A 248 -8.54 -5.58 4.28
CA GLU A 248 -9.33 -5.46 5.52
C GLU A 248 -10.21 -4.21 5.46
N LEU A 249 -11.17 -4.19 4.54
CA LEU A 249 -12.00 -3.04 4.20
C LEU A 249 -12.94 -2.63 5.34
N ALA A 250 -13.42 -3.58 6.13
CA ALA A 250 -14.23 -3.27 7.31
C ALA A 250 -13.44 -2.42 8.33
N ARG A 251 -12.22 -2.85 8.68
CA ARG A 251 -11.33 -2.13 9.60
C ARG A 251 -10.87 -0.80 9.01
N ALA A 252 -10.56 -0.75 7.71
CA ALA A 252 -10.22 0.49 7.05
C ALA A 252 -11.36 1.52 7.13
N LYS A 253 -12.61 1.08 6.96
CA LYS A 253 -13.80 1.93 7.11
C LYS A 253 -13.90 2.49 8.53
N GLU A 254 -13.81 1.64 9.54
CA GLU A 254 -13.86 2.05 10.95
C GLU A 254 -12.76 3.09 11.27
N GLN A 255 -11.54 2.87 10.76
CA GLN A 255 -10.42 3.80 10.93
C GLN A 255 -10.68 5.16 10.25
N LEU A 256 -11.29 5.17 9.07
CA LEU A 256 -11.65 6.40 8.38
C LEU A 256 -12.80 7.14 9.08
N GLU A 257 -13.79 6.42 9.58
CA GLU A 257 -14.91 7.00 10.33
C GLU A 257 -14.41 7.66 11.62
N SER A 258 -13.54 6.98 12.39
CA SER A 258 -12.96 7.52 13.62
C SER A 258 -12.07 8.74 13.39
N SER A 259 -11.43 8.84 12.23
CA SER A 259 -10.52 9.94 11.88
C SER A 259 -11.24 11.15 11.27
N SER A 260 -12.48 11.00 10.82
CA SER A 260 -13.21 12.02 10.06
C SER A 260 -13.36 13.34 10.82
N ALA A 261 -13.76 13.29 12.09
CA ALA A 261 -13.94 14.48 12.92
C ALA A 261 -12.65 15.29 13.06
N LEU A 262 -11.51 14.59 13.22
CA LEU A 262 -10.21 15.22 13.35
C LEU A 262 -9.73 15.86 12.04
N VAL A 263 -9.94 15.19 10.90
CA VAL A 263 -9.63 15.73 9.57
C VAL A 263 -10.32 17.08 9.35
N TYR A 264 -11.63 17.15 9.61
CA TYR A 264 -12.41 18.37 9.39
C TYR A 264 -12.16 19.44 10.47
N ALA A 265 -11.73 19.08 11.67
CA ALA A 265 -11.37 20.03 12.72
C ALA A 265 -10.07 20.81 12.40
N ILE A 266 -9.11 20.18 11.70
CA ILE A 266 -7.84 20.82 11.35
C ILE A 266 -7.98 21.81 10.19
N ASP A 267 -9.04 21.68 9.37
CA ASP A 267 -9.29 22.51 8.18
C ASP A 267 -8.08 22.58 7.22
N ASN A 268 -7.43 21.45 7.00
CA ASN A 268 -6.29 21.33 6.09
C ASN A 268 -6.71 20.72 4.75
N PRO A 269 -6.56 21.44 3.62
CA PRO A 269 -6.98 20.95 2.30
C PRO A 269 -6.27 19.65 1.85
N ASP A 270 -5.00 19.46 2.21
CA ASP A 270 -4.22 18.29 1.80
C ASP A 270 -4.66 17.04 2.57
N LEU A 271 -4.90 17.16 3.88
CA LEU A 271 -5.43 16.07 4.71
C LEU A 271 -6.85 15.68 4.27
N GLU A 272 -7.70 16.66 3.98
CA GLU A 272 -9.05 16.40 3.49
C GLU A 272 -9.02 15.70 2.11
N MET A 273 -8.11 16.11 1.23
CA MET A 273 -7.91 15.44 -0.04
C MET A 273 -7.44 13.99 0.16
N ASP A 274 -6.43 13.76 1.00
CA ASP A 274 -5.93 12.41 1.27
C ASP A 274 -7.02 11.53 1.91
N TYR A 275 -7.85 12.08 2.80
CA TYR A 275 -9.04 11.40 3.34
C TYR A 275 -10.02 10.98 2.22
N ASN A 276 -10.39 11.91 1.34
CA ASN A 276 -11.29 11.63 0.22
C ASN A 276 -10.72 10.56 -0.73
N LEU A 277 -9.40 10.56 -0.96
CA LEU A 277 -8.72 9.53 -1.75
C LEU A 277 -8.85 8.15 -1.09
N GLN A 278 -8.72 8.05 0.24
CA GLN A 278 -8.90 6.77 0.95
C GLN A 278 -10.34 6.27 0.93
N ILE A 279 -11.33 7.18 1.09
CA ILE A 279 -12.74 6.82 0.96
C ILE A 279 -13.04 6.31 -0.46
N ALA A 280 -12.52 6.99 -1.48
CA ALA A 280 -12.66 6.53 -2.87
C ALA A 280 -11.97 5.18 -3.11
N ALA A 281 -10.80 4.94 -2.53
CA ALA A 281 -10.09 3.64 -2.56
C ALA A 281 -10.93 2.53 -1.95
N LEU A 282 -11.48 2.76 -0.76
CA LEU A 282 -12.37 1.82 -0.08
C LEU A 282 -13.59 1.47 -0.94
N LEU A 283 -14.29 2.48 -1.47
CA LEU A 283 -15.47 2.29 -2.32
C LEU A 283 -15.13 1.53 -3.60
N ARG A 284 -13.99 1.85 -4.23
CA ARG A 284 -13.52 1.13 -5.41
C ARG A 284 -13.26 -0.35 -5.10
N CYS A 285 -12.58 -0.65 -3.98
CA CYS A 285 -12.31 -2.03 -3.59
C CYS A 285 -13.58 -2.82 -3.25
N ARG A 286 -14.70 -2.16 -2.94
CA ARG A 286 -16.04 -2.77 -2.79
C ARG A 286 -16.82 -2.92 -4.10
N GLY A 287 -16.30 -2.38 -5.21
CA GLY A 287 -16.99 -2.36 -6.49
C GLY A 287 -17.96 -1.19 -6.68
N GLU A 288 -17.99 -0.21 -5.75
CA GLU A 288 -18.86 0.96 -5.78
C GLU A 288 -18.26 2.09 -6.65
N LEU A 289 -17.96 1.77 -7.91
CA LEU A 289 -17.15 2.61 -8.82
C LEU A 289 -17.75 4.00 -9.08
N HIS A 290 -19.07 4.11 -9.21
CA HIS A 290 -19.75 5.39 -9.45
C HIS A 290 -19.65 6.33 -8.24
N GLN A 291 -19.85 5.80 -7.02
CA GLN A 291 -19.72 6.59 -5.80
C GLN A 291 -18.26 7.01 -5.59
N SER A 292 -17.32 6.09 -5.80
CA SER A 292 -15.88 6.39 -5.79
C SER A 292 -15.54 7.53 -6.75
N LEU A 293 -16.06 7.50 -7.99
CA LEU A 293 -15.82 8.56 -8.98
C LEU A 293 -16.42 9.91 -8.55
N SER A 294 -17.59 9.90 -7.92
CA SER A 294 -18.22 11.12 -7.38
C SER A 294 -17.34 11.80 -6.33
N ILE A 295 -16.80 11.02 -5.37
CA ILE A 295 -15.89 11.52 -4.34
C ILE A 295 -14.59 12.08 -4.97
N ILE A 296 -14.00 11.36 -5.92
CA ILE A 296 -12.80 11.81 -6.63
C ILE A 296 -13.04 13.12 -7.39
N ARG A 297 -14.20 13.29 -8.02
CA ARG A 297 -14.54 14.55 -8.73
C ARG A 297 -14.75 15.71 -7.77
N ALA A 298 -15.34 15.47 -6.60
CA ALA A 298 -15.43 16.48 -5.55
C ALA A 298 -14.02 16.91 -5.07
N ALA A 299 -13.11 15.95 -4.84
CA ALA A 299 -11.72 16.24 -4.50
C ALA A 299 -11.01 17.02 -5.63
N LYS A 300 -11.23 16.63 -6.90
CA LYS A 300 -10.66 17.31 -8.06
C LYS A 300 -11.05 18.79 -8.11
N PHE A 301 -12.34 19.09 -7.94
CA PHE A 301 -12.83 20.47 -7.94
C PHE A 301 -12.17 21.33 -6.85
N ARG A 302 -11.92 20.77 -5.66
CA ARG A 302 -11.20 21.48 -4.59
C ARG A 302 -9.76 21.77 -4.98
N VAL A 303 -9.05 20.75 -5.47
CA VAL A 303 -7.64 20.85 -5.82
C VAL A 303 -7.41 21.76 -7.04
N GLU A 304 -8.37 21.86 -7.97
CA GLU A 304 -8.30 22.75 -9.13
C GLU A 304 -8.14 24.22 -8.75
N LYS A 305 -8.73 24.63 -7.62
CA LYS A 305 -8.57 26.00 -7.06
C LYS A 305 -7.17 26.24 -6.50
N GLY A 306 -6.44 25.19 -6.15
CA GLY A 306 -5.10 25.25 -5.57
C GLY A 306 -3.95 25.18 -6.59
N HIS A 307 -2.73 25.39 -6.08
CA HIS A 307 -1.48 25.30 -6.85
C HIS A 307 -0.71 24.00 -6.64
N ASP A 308 -1.22 23.05 -5.85
CA ASP A 308 -0.52 21.79 -5.60
C ASP A 308 -0.66 20.80 -6.77
N LEU A 309 0.43 20.63 -7.53
CA LEU A 309 0.51 19.66 -8.60
C LEU A 309 0.49 18.21 -8.10
N LYS A 310 0.99 17.94 -6.88
CA LYS A 310 1.03 16.58 -6.31
C LYS A 310 -0.38 16.09 -6.03
N ALA A 311 -1.20 16.90 -5.37
CA ALA A 311 -2.63 16.67 -5.21
C ALA A 311 -3.34 16.42 -6.54
N LYS A 312 -3.12 17.30 -7.55
CA LYS A 312 -3.75 17.16 -8.88
C LYS A 312 -3.42 15.82 -9.53
N LEU A 313 -2.15 15.42 -9.45
CA LEU A 313 -1.67 14.16 -10.01
C LEU A 313 -2.26 12.94 -9.32
N LYS A 314 -2.36 12.94 -7.98
CA LYS A 314 -3.00 11.86 -7.22
C LYS A 314 -4.48 11.68 -7.63
N VAL A 315 -5.24 12.78 -7.61
CA VAL A 315 -6.67 12.76 -7.93
C VAL A 315 -6.92 12.36 -9.39
N LEU A 316 -6.18 12.94 -10.34
CA LEU A 316 -6.31 12.62 -11.75
C LEU A 316 -5.92 11.15 -12.05
N GLY A 317 -4.82 10.67 -11.45
CA GLY A 317 -4.41 9.28 -11.57
C GLY A 317 -5.48 8.30 -11.06
N PHE A 318 -6.14 8.64 -9.95
CA PHE A 318 -7.26 7.86 -9.44
C PHE A 318 -8.49 7.92 -10.36
N GLU A 319 -8.87 9.13 -10.81
CA GLU A 319 -10.00 9.33 -11.72
C GLU A 319 -9.85 8.46 -12.98
N LEU A 320 -8.66 8.44 -13.57
CA LEU A 320 -8.36 7.62 -14.75
C LEU A 320 -8.54 6.12 -14.48
N GLN A 321 -8.12 5.61 -13.33
CA GLN A 321 -8.34 4.20 -12.97
C GLN A 321 -9.84 3.87 -12.92
N LEU A 322 -10.67 4.77 -12.38
CA LEU A 322 -12.12 4.60 -12.30
C LEU A 322 -12.80 4.72 -13.67
N LEU A 323 -12.41 5.70 -14.48
CA LEU A 323 -12.94 5.88 -15.83
C LEU A 323 -12.67 4.65 -16.71
N LYS A 324 -11.47 4.06 -16.60
CA LYS A 324 -11.13 2.81 -17.28
C LYS A 324 -12.00 1.66 -16.80
N ALA A 325 -12.17 1.49 -15.49
CA ALA A 325 -12.98 0.43 -14.92
C ALA A 325 -14.48 0.56 -15.29
N LEU A 326 -14.97 1.78 -15.48
CA LEU A 326 -16.33 2.09 -15.92
C LEU A 326 -16.52 2.06 -17.45
N GLY A 327 -15.48 1.78 -18.23
CA GLY A 327 -15.54 1.76 -19.70
C GLY A 327 -15.67 3.15 -20.35
N ARG A 328 -15.40 4.25 -19.63
CA ARG A 328 -15.48 5.63 -20.14
C ARG A 328 -14.18 6.04 -20.85
N LEU A 329 -13.85 5.34 -21.94
CA LEU A 329 -12.55 5.44 -22.61
C LEU A 329 -12.23 6.83 -23.18
N ALA A 330 -13.22 7.56 -23.70
CA ALA A 330 -12.97 8.90 -24.26
C ALA A 330 -12.49 9.90 -23.20
N GLU A 331 -13.12 9.93 -22.03
CA GLU A 331 -12.68 10.78 -20.90
C GLU A 331 -11.35 10.32 -20.32
N HIS A 332 -11.12 9.01 -20.29
CA HIS A 332 -9.84 8.43 -19.89
C HIS A 332 -8.70 8.94 -20.78
N GLU A 333 -8.82 8.85 -22.10
CA GLU A 333 -7.77 9.31 -23.02
C GLU A 333 -7.50 10.83 -22.90
N ALA A 334 -8.56 11.64 -22.73
CA ALA A 334 -8.39 13.07 -22.49
C ALA A 334 -7.61 13.36 -21.20
N GLY A 335 -7.92 12.64 -20.13
CA GLY A 335 -7.23 12.80 -18.85
C GLY A 335 -5.76 12.32 -18.89
N ILE A 336 -5.43 11.34 -19.71
CA ILE A 336 -4.03 10.87 -19.90
C ILE A 336 -3.15 11.97 -20.51
N ILE A 337 -3.68 12.79 -21.42
CA ILE A 337 -2.96 13.93 -22.00
C ILE A 337 -2.60 14.93 -20.90
N GLU A 338 -3.56 15.25 -20.04
CA GLU A 338 -3.35 16.17 -18.92
C GLU A 338 -2.40 15.60 -17.87
N LEU A 339 -2.51 14.30 -17.56
CA LEU A 339 -1.60 13.61 -16.64
C LEU A 339 -0.16 13.69 -17.13
N ASN A 340 0.09 13.47 -18.42
CA ASN A 340 1.42 13.59 -19.03
C ASN A 340 1.96 15.02 -18.88
N ARG A 341 1.14 16.04 -19.17
CA ARG A 341 1.51 17.45 -19.03
C ARG A 341 1.91 17.79 -17.60
N LEU A 342 1.10 17.40 -16.62
CA LEU A 342 1.37 17.65 -15.20
C LEU A 342 2.56 16.86 -14.68
N SER A 343 2.73 15.61 -15.13
CA SER A 343 3.85 14.73 -14.74
C SER A 343 5.20 15.36 -15.09
N ARG A 344 5.33 15.90 -16.31
CA ARG A 344 6.53 16.62 -16.78
C ARG A 344 6.86 17.86 -15.96
N LEU A 345 5.84 18.57 -15.46
CA LEU A 345 6.02 19.76 -14.63
C LEU A 345 6.42 19.41 -13.19
N SER A 346 5.96 18.28 -12.68
CA SER A 346 6.13 17.90 -11.29
C SER A 346 7.44 17.17 -11.01
N GLY A 347 7.81 16.21 -11.86
CA GLY A 347 8.90 15.26 -11.58
C GLY A 347 8.52 14.16 -10.58
N SER A 348 7.23 14.01 -10.25
CA SER A 348 6.74 13.00 -9.30
C SER A 348 6.96 11.56 -9.82
N LEU A 349 7.45 10.69 -8.94
CA LEU A 349 7.55 9.26 -9.21
C LEU A 349 6.19 8.63 -9.51
N MET A 350 5.19 8.93 -8.67
CA MET A 350 3.86 8.35 -8.79
C MET A 350 3.28 8.64 -10.17
N ALA A 351 3.36 9.89 -10.63
CA ALA A 351 2.87 10.28 -11.94
C ALA A 351 3.58 9.53 -13.08
N ARG A 352 4.90 9.31 -12.98
CA ARG A 352 5.65 8.50 -13.94
C ARG A 352 5.22 7.03 -13.93
N ARG A 353 5.03 6.42 -12.76
CA ARG A 353 4.49 5.04 -12.66
C ARG A 353 3.07 4.92 -13.23
N TYR A 354 2.20 5.91 -12.98
CA TYR A 354 0.88 5.94 -13.60
C TYR A 354 0.99 5.95 -15.13
N MET A 355 1.80 6.86 -15.71
CA MET A 355 2.02 6.91 -17.15
C MET A 355 2.52 5.58 -17.71
N HIS A 356 3.47 4.95 -17.03
CA HIS A 356 4.00 3.64 -17.41
C HIS A 356 2.91 2.56 -17.52
N ARG A 357 2.02 2.46 -16.52
CA ARG A 357 0.90 1.48 -16.50
C ARG A 357 -0.10 1.68 -17.64
N HIS A 358 -0.15 2.87 -18.25
CA HIS A 358 -1.12 3.20 -19.28
C HIS A 358 -0.57 3.18 -20.71
N LYS A 359 0.74 3.45 -20.91
CA LYS A 359 1.29 3.68 -22.26
C LYS A 359 2.33 2.68 -22.74
N TYR A 360 2.69 1.67 -21.96
CA TYR A 360 3.84 0.79 -22.28
C TYR A 360 5.11 1.59 -22.66
N GLU A 361 5.24 2.81 -22.14
CA GLU A 361 6.49 3.58 -22.25
C GLU A 361 7.58 2.85 -21.43
N ASN A 362 8.86 3.14 -21.68
CA ASN A 362 9.93 2.54 -20.90
C ASN A 362 9.68 2.74 -19.39
N MET A 363 9.89 1.68 -18.60
CA MET A 363 9.86 1.76 -17.14
C MET A 363 10.67 2.98 -16.69
N PRO A 364 10.13 3.83 -15.78
CA PRO A 364 10.95 4.85 -15.17
C PRO A 364 12.20 4.19 -14.58
N ASP A 365 13.35 4.88 -14.66
CA ASP A 365 14.62 4.41 -14.10
C ASP A 365 14.55 4.39 -12.57
N ILE A 366 13.85 3.38 -12.05
CA ILE A 366 13.69 3.04 -10.64
C ILE A 366 14.36 1.69 -10.50
N ARG A 367 15.32 1.61 -9.58
CA ARG A 367 15.91 0.33 -9.25
C ARG A 367 14.84 -0.56 -8.62
N GLN A 368 14.66 -1.75 -9.19
CA GLN A 368 13.73 -2.74 -8.67
C GLN A 368 14.00 -2.98 -7.18
N GLY A 369 12.94 -2.98 -6.38
CA GLY A 369 12.98 -3.18 -4.94
C GLY A 369 13.10 -1.90 -4.11
N GLU A 370 13.42 -0.74 -4.70
CA GLU A 370 13.44 0.53 -3.94
C GLU A 370 12.03 1.05 -3.58
N ASP A 371 11.01 0.63 -4.34
CA ASP A 371 9.58 0.84 -4.03
C ASP A 371 8.84 -0.48 -4.27
N ALA A 372 8.98 -1.36 -3.29
CA ALA A 372 8.50 -2.74 -3.34
C ALA A 372 6.99 -2.82 -3.56
N LEU A 373 6.21 -1.91 -2.96
CA LEU A 373 4.77 -1.86 -3.18
C LEU A 373 4.43 -1.40 -4.59
N GLY A 374 5.08 -0.34 -5.09
CA GLY A 374 4.91 0.12 -6.46
C GLY A 374 5.24 -0.97 -7.49
N ASP A 375 6.34 -1.70 -7.27
CA ASP A 375 6.78 -2.80 -8.13
C ASP A 375 5.79 -3.96 -8.10
N LEU A 376 5.24 -4.30 -6.94
CA LEU A 376 4.21 -5.32 -6.82
C LEU A 376 2.93 -4.92 -7.57
N ILE A 377 2.48 -3.67 -7.43
CA ILE A 377 1.31 -3.16 -8.16
C ILE A 377 1.54 -3.19 -9.68
N ASP A 378 2.74 -2.81 -10.13
CA ASP A 378 3.09 -2.85 -11.55
C ASP A 378 3.08 -4.30 -12.09
N ARG A 379 3.56 -5.26 -11.30
CA ARG A 379 3.51 -6.68 -11.65
C ARG A 379 2.09 -7.25 -11.62
N VAL A 380 1.22 -6.82 -10.71
CA VAL A 380 -0.20 -7.20 -10.72
C VAL A 380 -0.89 -6.70 -11.99
N ALA A 381 -0.52 -5.53 -12.49
CA ALA A 381 -1.06 -5.01 -13.74
C ALA A 381 -0.58 -5.80 -14.98
N SER A 382 0.68 -6.23 -15.00
CA SER A 382 1.35 -6.78 -16.20
C SER A 382 1.53 -8.30 -16.23
N PHE A 383 1.62 -8.98 -15.08
CA PHE A 383 2.03 -10.39 -14.94
C PHE A 383 1.12 -11.15 -13.94
N ARG A 384 -0.18 -11.13 -14.19
CA ARG A 384 -1.21 -11.68 -13.27
C ARG A 384 -0.95 -13.13 -12.84
N ASP A 385 -0.53 -13.99 -13.77
CA ASP A 385 -0.39 -15.43 -13.51
C ASP A 385 0.77 -15.80 -12.58
N THR A 386 1.80 -14.94 -12.50
CA THR A 386 3.04 -15.25 -11.75
C THR A 386 3.19 -14.43 -10.48
N VAL A 387 2.35 -13.41 -10.27
CA VAL A 387 2.48 -12.46 -9.15
C VAL A 387 1.82 -12.93 -7.86
N VAL A 388 0.87 -13.88 -7.94
CA VAL A 388 0.10 -14.36 -6.78
C VAL A 388 0.99 -14.78 -5.60
N PRO A 389 2.07 -15.58 -5.77
CA PRO A 389 2.94 -15.94 -4.66
C PRO A 389 3.61 -14.74 -3.97
N ASP A 390 3.92 -13.69 -4.72
CA ASP A 390 4.54 -12.49 -4.16
C ASP A 390 3.53 -11.62 -3.41
N VAL A 391 2.27 -11.56 -3.88
CA VAL A 391 1.17 -10.94 -3.13
C VAL A 391 0.92 -11.69 -1.81
N LEU A 392 0.92 -13.03 -1.84
CA LEU A 392 0.74 -13.85 -0.65
C LEU A 392 1.88 -13.73 0.35
N ARG A 393 3.13 -13.68 -0.12
CA ARG A 393 4.33 -13.51 0.73
C ARG A 393 4.38 -12.13 1.39
N SER A 394 3.99 -11.09 0.65
CA SER A 394 3.99 -9.71 1.15
C SER A 394 2.76 -9.36 1.98
N GLU A 395 1.73 -10.22 1.97
CA GLU A 395 0.47 -10.05 2.69
C GLU A 395 -0.35 -8.82 2.25
N TRP A 396 -0.17 -8.36 1.01
CA TRP A 396 -0.99 -7.31 0.40
C TRP A 396 -2.23 -7.90 -0.26
N PHE A 397 -3.06 -8.62 0.50
CA PHE A 397 -4.14 -9.43 -0.07
C PHE A 397 -5.20 -8.62 -0.82
N GLY A 398 -5.32 -7.32 -0.57
CA GLY A 398 -6.18 -6.42 -1.34
C GLY A 398 -5.79 -6.30 -2.82
N LEU A 399 -4.60 -6.78 -3.22
CA LEU A 399 -4.17 -6.89 -4.61
C LEU A 399 -4.57 -8.23 -5.28
N LEU A 400 -4.96 -9.25 -4.50
CA LEU A 400 -5.37 -10.56 -5.04
C LEU A 400 -6.58 -10.50 -5.97
N PRO A 401 -7.63 -9.68 -5.74
CA PRO A 401 -8.76 -9.63 -6.66
C PRO A 401 -8.34 -9.25 -8.08
N ALA A 402 -7.43 -8.29 -8.22
CA ALA A 402 -6.90 -7.90 -9.53
C ALA A 402 -5.98 -8.98 -10.12
N ALA A 403 -5.13 -9.61 -9.31
CA ALA A 403 -4.23 -10.68 -9.76
C ALA A 403 -4.99 -11.92 -10.24
N LEU A 404 -6.10 -12.27 -9.59
CA LEU A 404 -6.93 -13.45 -9.88
C LEU A 404 -8.16 -13.12 -10.74
N ASN A 405 -8.30 -11.88 -11.22
CA ASN A 405 -9.44 -11.41 -12.01
C ASN A 405 -10.81 -11.65 -11.32
N ILE A 406 -10.86 -11.47 -10.00
CA ILE A 406 -12.08 -11.58 -9.20
C ILE A 406 -12.73 -10.18 -9.10
N PRO A 407 -13.98 -10.01 -9.58
CA PRO A 407 -14.71 -8.77 -9.39
C PRO A 407 -14.84 -8.43 -7.89
N ALA A 408 -14.65 -7.15 -7.57
CA ALA A 408 -14.72 -6.64 -6.21
C ALA A 408 -16.06 -6.93 -5.50
N SER A 409 -17.17 -7.01 -6.22
CA SER A 409 -18.50 -7.26 -5.66
C SER A 409 -18.77 -8.73 -5.30
N ASP A 410 -17.90 -9.66 -5.73
CA ASP A 410 -18.17 -11.08 -5.62
C ASP A 410 -17.94 -11.65 -4.22
N ARG A 411 -18.59 -12.80 -3.96
CA ARG A 411 -18.30 -13.66 -2.82
C ARG A 411 -17.69 -14.96 -3.32
N VAL A 412 -16.40 -15.16 -3.06
CA VAL A 412 -15.63 -16.26 -3.65
C VAL A 412 -14.88 -17.04 -2.58
N LEU A 413 -14.98 -18.36 -2.65
CA LEU A 413 -14.08 -19.30 -1.98
C LEU A 413 -13.05 -19.76 -3.00
N TYR A 414 -11.85 -19.20 -2.95
CA TYR A 414 -10.76 -19.51 -3.89
C TYR A 414 -9.80 -20.51 -3.28
N PHE A 415 -9.79 -21.74 -3.81
CA PHE A 415 -8.88 -22.79 -3.37
C PHE A 415 -7.56 -22.74 -4.13
N ASP A 416 -6.46 -22.99 -3.42
CA ASP A 416 -5.12 -23.12 -4.00
C ASP A 416 -4.57 -21.86 -4.65
N ALA A 417 -4.79 -20.68 -4.05
CA ALA A 417 -3.93 -19.53 -4.33
C ALA A 417 -2.47 -19.87 -3.96
N GLU A 418 -2.31 -20.62 -2.87
CA GLU A 418 -1.16 -21.45 -2.52
C GLU A 418 -1.66 -22.88 -2.22
N LEU A 419 -0.88 -23.92 -2.53
CA LEU A 419 -1.34 -25.31 -2.39
C LEU A 419 -1.89 -25.62 -0.99
N GLY A 420 -3.16 -26.05 -0.92
CA GLY A 420 -3.83 -26.39 0.34
C GLY A 420 -4.46 -25.20 1.09
N SER A 421 -4.25 -23.98 0.60
CA SER A 421 -4.85 -22.77 1.16
C SER A 421 -6.28 -22.54 0.67
N LEU A 422 -6.99 -21.67 1.39
CA LEU A 422 -8.28 -21.11 1.02
C LEU A 422 -8.21 -19.59 1.14
N THR A 423 -8.58 -18.87 0.08
CA THR A 423 -8.74 -17.41 0.12
C THR A 423 -10.20 -17.05 0.00
N LEU A 424 -10.69 -16.23 0.93
CA LEU A 424 -12.05 -15.73 0.96
C LEU A 424 -12.07 -14.34 0.34
N PHE A 425 -12.95 -14.12 -0.63
CA PHE A 425 -13.27 -12.80 -1.16
C PHE A 425 -14.69 -12.46 -0.77
N ASN A 426 -14.91 -11.37 -0.05
CA ASN A 426 -16.22 -10.94 0.39
C ASN A 426 -16.44 -9.47 0.08
N GLN A 427 -16.96 -9.16 -1.10
CA GLN A 427 -17.33 -7.79 -1.46
C GLN A 427 -16.15 -6.80 -1.26
N GLY A 428 -14.95 -7.26 -1.60
CA GLY A 428 -13.70 -6.52 -1.50
C GLY A 428 -12.84 -6.87 -0.29
N ASP A 429 -13.42 -7.38 0.81
CA ASP A 429 -12.63 -7.94 1.91
C ASP A 429 -11.93 -9.23 1.45
N VAL A 430 -10.67 -9.41 1.86
CA VAL A 430 -9.85 -10.57 1.49
C VAL A 430 -9.23 -11.18 2.73
N GLU A 431 -9.51 -12.47 2.95
CA GLU A 431 -8.92 -13.25 4.04
C GLU A 431 -8.21 -14.47 3.45
N HIS A 432 -6.93 -14.64 3.78
CA HIS A 432 -6.14 -15.77 3.28
C HIS A 432 -5.81 -16.76 4.41
N ILE A 433 -6.31 -17.98 4.25
CA ILE A 433 -6.17 -19.08 5.20
C ILE A 433 -5.16 -20.07 4.65
N ARG A 434 -3.92 -20.04 5.18
CA ARG A 434 -2.82 -20.92 4.73
C ARG A 434 -3.05 -22.39 5.07
N GLU A 435 -3.62 -22.66 6.25
CA GLU A 435 -3.74 -24.02 6.79
C GLU A 435 -5.13 -24.30 7.37
N GLY A 436 -5.45 -25.59 7.52
CA GLY A 436 -6.68 -26.04 8.18
C GLY A 436 -7.79 -26.47 7.23
N CYS A 437 -7.73 -26.07 5.95
CA CYS A 437 -8.69 -26.52 4.92
C CYS A 437 -8.40 -27.95 4.48
N SER A 438 -8.91 -28.94 5.21
CA SER A 438 -8.74 -30.35 4.84
C SER A 438 -9.42 -30.70 3.52
N THR A 439 -8.98 -31.78 2.86
CA THR A 439 -9.60 -32.31 1.64
C THR A 439 -11.11 -32.56 1.81
N LEU A 440 -11.54 -32.96 3.01
CA LEU A 440 -12.95 -33.20 3.30
C LEU A 440 -13.76 -31.90 3.37
N ILE A 441 -13.20 -30.84 3.93
CA ILE A 441 -13.82 -29.51 3.97
C ILE A 441 -13.94 -28.95 2.56
N ARG A 442 -12.88 -29.09 1.76
CA ARG A 442 -12.92 -28.73 0.34
C ARG A 442 -14.01 -29.48 -0.42
N LYS A 443 -14.08 -30.82 -0.27
CA LYS A 443 -15.11 -31.65 -0.90
C LYS A 443 -16.52 -31.21 -0.49
N LEU A 444 -16.73 -30.91 0.79
CA LEU A 444 -18.00 -30.38 1.28
C LEU A 444 -18.36 -29.07 0.58
N LEU A 445 -17.45 -28.11 0.53
CA LEU A 445 -17.71 -26.81 -0.09
C LEU A 445 -17.98 -26.94 -1.59
N ILE A 446 -17.17 -27.71 -2.33
CA ILE A 446 -17.37 -27.98 -3.76
C ILE A 446 -18.76 -28.57 -4.01
N LEU A 447 -19.12 -29.60 -3.25
CA LEU A 447 -20.43 -30.23 -3.34
C LEU A 447 -21.58 -29.25 -3.11
N LEU A 448 -21.45 -28.39 -2.09
CA LEU A 448 -22.50 -27.43 -1.75
C LEU A 448 -22.56 -26.21 -2.68
N ALA A 449 -21.55 -26.00 -3.53
CA ALA A 449 -21.59 -24.97 -4.57
C ALA A 449 -22.36 -25.44 -5.82
N GLU A 450 -22.36 -26.75 -6.11
CA GLU A 450 -23.16 -27.31 -7.20
C GLU A 450 -24.65 -27.23 -6.90
N ALA A 451 -25.05 -27.66 -5.71
CA ALA A 451 -26.45 -27.66 -5.28
C ALA A 451 -26.57 -27.80 -3.75
N PRO A 452 -27.71 -27.41 -3.15
CA PRO A 452 -28.07 -27.86 -1.81
C PRO A 452 -27.96 -29.38 -1.71
N ALA A 453 -27.38 -29.89 -0.61
CA ALA A 453 -27.22 -31.32 -0.38
C ALA A 453 -27.90 -31.75 0.91
N SER A 454 -28.67 -32.83 0.84
CA SER A 454 -29.22 -33.51 2.00
C SER A 454 -28.14 -34.21 2.83
N LYS A 455 -28.41 -34.53 4.09
CA LYS A 455 -27.47 -35.30 4.92
C LYS A 455 -27.09 -36.65 4.31
N GLU A 456 -28.02 -37.30 3.62
CA GLU A 456 -27.79 -38.56 2.92
C GLU A 456 -26.84 -38.40 1.72
N GLU A 457 -27.05 -37.38 0.89
CA GLU A 457 -26.15 -37.07 -0.23
C GLU A 457 -24.75 -36.69 0.25
N LEU A 458 -24.66 -35.92 1.34
CA LEU A 458 -23.37 -35.60 1.97
C LEU A 458 -22.66 -36.87 2.44
N ALA A 459 -23.37 -37.80 3.09
CA ALA A 459 -22.79 -39.08 3.53
C ALA A 459 -22.21 -39.89 2.36
N ASN A 460 -23.01 -40.02 1.30
CA ASN A 460 -22.65 -40.77 0.10
C ASN A 460 -21.47 -40.12 -0.65
N LYS A 461 -21.51 -38.81 -0.91
CA LYS A 461 -20.50 -38.14 -1.74
C LYS A 461 -19.19 -37.87 -1.00
N LEU A 462 -19.24 -37.60 0.31
CA LEU A 462 -18.02 -37.29 1.08
C LEU A 462 -17.27 -38.55 1.53
N TRP A 463 -17.98 -39.57 1.97
CA TRP A 463 -17.39 -40.78 2.56
C TRP A 463 -17.63 -42.07 1.76
N GLN A 464 -18.42 -42.03 0.69
CA GLN A 464 -18.78 -43.21 -0.12
C GLN A 464 -19.44 -44.31 0.71
N GLN A 465 -20.29 -43.92 1.68
CA GLN A 465 -20.99 -44.82 2.59
C GLN A 465 -22.49 -44.54 2.58
N SER A 466 -23.30 -45.60 2.64
CA SER A 466 -24.74 -45.48 2.83
C SER A 466 -25.04 -44.73 4.12
N TYR A 467 -25.99 -43.80 4.05
CA TYR A 467 -26.34 -42.96 5.17
C TYR A 467 -26.92 -43.76 6.34
N ASN A 468 -26.52 -43.34 7.54
CA ASN A 468 -26.95 -43.88 8.82
C ASN A 468 -26.96 -42.71 9.81
N PRO A 469 -28.13 -42.25 10.28
CA PRO A 469 -28.24 -41.06 11.13
C PRO A 469 -27.38 -41.14 12.40
N LEU A 470 -27.32 -42.30 13.07
CA LEU A 470 -26.59 -42.47 14.33
C LEU A 470 -25.07 -42.32 14.16
N ARG A 471 -24.55 -42.59 12.96
CA ARG A 471 -23.11 -42.49 12.66
C ARG A 471 -22.76 -41.17 11.99
N HIS A 472 -23.55 -40.74 11.02
CA HIS A 472 -23.16 -39.67 10.10
C HIS A 472 -23.60 -38.29 10.56
N ASP A 473 -24.68 -38.14 11.33
CA ASP A 473 -25.14 -36.81 11.73
C ASP A 473 -24.09 -36.08 12.56
N GLY A 474 -23.53 -36.73 13.58
CA GLY A 474 -22.46 -36.15 14.39
C GLY A 474 -21.22 -35.77 13.57
N LEU A 475 -20.85 -36.59 12.58
CA LEU A 475 -19.74 -36.31 11.67
C LEU A 475 -20.01 -35.12 10.74
N ILE A 476 -21.22 -35.04 10.18
CA ILE A 476 -21.66 -33.93 9.34
C ILE A 476 -21.71 -32.64 10.15
N TYR A 477 -22.33 -32.66 11.33
CA TYR A 477 -22.39 -31.50 12.22
C TYR A 477 -20.98 -31.02 12.61
N ALA A 478 -20.08 -31.94 12.99
CA ALA A 478 -18.71 -31.60 13.33
C ALA A 478 -17.94 -31.02 12.13
N LEU A 479 -18.12 -31.60 10.93
CA LEU A 479 -17.50 -31.10 9.70
C LEU A 479 -18.02 -29.72 9.31
N VAL A 480 -19.32 -29.49 9.41
CA VAL A 480 -19.95 -28.18 9.15
C VAL A 480 -19.48 -27.15 10.17
N ALA A 481 -19.47 -27.48 11.47
CA ALA A 481 -18.99 -26.59 12.51
C ALA A 481 -17.51 -26.22 12.32
N LYS A 482 -16.66 -27.20 11.97
CA LYS A 482 -15.26 -26.96 11.64
C LYS A 482 -15.11 -26.09 10.40
N THR A 483 -15.88 -26.34 9.35
CA THR A 483 -15.89 -25.52 8.13
C THR A 483 -16.29 -24.09 8.44
N ARG A 484 -17.38 -23.86 9.21
CA ARG A 484 -17.80 -22.52 9.63
C ARG A 484 -16.73 -21.80 10.44
N LYS A 485 -16.04 -22.51 11.33
CA LYS A 485 -14.93 -21.94 12.12
C LYS A 485 -13.78 -21.48 11.23
N ILE A 486 -13.42 -22.29 10.22
CA ILE A 486 -12.38 -21.92 9.24
C ILE A 486 -12.80 -20.71 8.41
N LEU A 487 -14.05 -20.65 7.99
CA LEU A 487 -14.58 -19.53 7.21
C LEU A 487 -14.73 -18.23 8.02
N GLY A 488 -14.55 -18.25 9.35
CA GLY A 488 -14.65 -17.07 10.19
C GLY A 488 -15.96 -16.31 9.99
N ASN A 489 -15.85 -15.02 9.61
CA ASN A 489 -16.99 -14.15 9.31
C ASN A 489 -17.83 -14.66 8.11
N ALA A 490 -17.23 -15.39 7.18
CA ALA A 490 -17.90 -16.05 6.07
C ALA A 490 -18.56 -17.39 6.46
N GLY A 491 -18.47 -17.83 7.71
CA GLY A 491 -19.13 -19.06 8.19
C GLY A 491 -20.65 -19.06 8.00
N SER A 492 -21.26 -17.86 7.96
CA SER A 492 -22.69 -17.67 7.65
C SER A 492 -23.06 -17.99 6.19
N TRP A 493 -22.08 -18.15 5.30
CA TRP A 493 -22.31 -18.58 3.91
C TRP A 493 -22.70 -20.05 3.83
N LEU A 494 -22.38 -20.83 4.84
CA LEU A 494 -22.81 -22.22 4.95
C LEU A 494 -24.12 -22.27 5.74
N GLU A 495 -25.24 -22.35 5.02
CA GLU A 495 -26.59 -22.30 5.58
C GLU A 495 -27.11 -23.72 5.84
N ALA A 496 -27.83 -23.89 6.95
CA ALA A 496 -28.66 -25.08 7.16
C ALA A 496 -30.03 -24.83 6.50
N TYR A 497 -30.61 -25.86 5.89
CA TYR A 497 -31.99 -25.84 5.40
C TYR A 497 -32.69 -27.15 5.81
N GLU A 498 -33.98 -27.29 5.50
CA GLU A 498 -34.84 -28.37 6.02
C GLU A 498 -34.24 -29.78 5.89
N LEU A 499 -33.57 -30.09 4.77
CA LEU A 499 -33.07 -31.43 4.49
C LEU A 499 -31.54 -31.59 4.66
N GLY A 500 -30.80 -30.50 4.89
CA GLY A 500 -29.34 -30.55 4.97
C GLY A 500 -28.68 -29.18 4.95
N TYR A 501 -27.70 -29.02 4.05
CA TYR A 501 -26.87 -27.82 3.97
C TYR A 501 -26.79 -27.27 2.54
N ARG A 502 -26.54 -25.97 2.43
CA ARG A 502 -26.31 -25.29 1.15
C ARG A 502 -25.32 -24.15 1.33
N LEU A 503 -24.66 -23.75 0.25
CA LEU A 503 -24.02 -22.44 0.22
C LEU A 503 -25.05 -21.35 -0.06
N ARG A 504 -24.86 -20.19 0.58
CA ARG A 504 -25.66 -18.99 0.37
C ARG A 504 -25.60 -18.58 -1.10
N LYS A 505 -26.74 -18.14 -1.63
CA LYS A 505 -26.84 -17.67 -3.03
C LYS A 505 -25.82 -16.56 -3.31
N GLY A 506 -25.11 -16.70 -4.44
CA GLY A 506 -24.10 -15.75 -4.90
C GLY A 506 -22.69 -16.02 -4.38
N VAL A 507 -22.49 -17.02 -3.52
CA VAL A 507 -21.15 -17.51 -3.17
C VAL A 507 -20.70 -18.49 -4.25
N ARG A 508 -19.56 -18.21 -4.88
CA ARG A 508 -18.95 -19.07 -5.90
C ARG A 508 -17.65 -19.71 -5.41
N ILE A 509 -17.32 -20.86 -5.98
CA ILE A 509 -16.04 -21.52 -5.75
C ILE A 509 -15.17 -21.31 -6.98
N ALA A 510 -13.89 -21.01 -6.76
CA ALA A 510 -12.89 -20.91 -7.81
C ALA A 510 -11.64 -21.68 -7.40
N SER A 511 -10.89 -22.17 -8.39
CA SER A 511 -9.60 -22.81 -8.18
C SER A 511 -8.83 -22.82 -9.50
N PRO A 512 -7.49 -22.68 -9.50
CA PRO A 512 -6.68 -22.82 -10.70
C PRO A 512 -6.88 -24.16 -11.43
N TYR A 513 -7.31 -25.19 -10.71
CA TYR A 513 -7.56 -26.52 -11.25
C TYR A 513 -8.97 -26.69 -11.81
N ILE A 514 -9.97 -26.01 -11.24
CA ILE A 514 -11.37 -26.10 -11.70
C ILE A 514 -11.53 -25.33 -13.02
N GLU A 515 -10.97 -24.13 -13.11
CA GLU A 515 -11.10 -23.27 -14.30
C GLU A 515 -10.41 -23.84 -15.55
N LYS A 516 -9.39 -24.69 -15.38
CA LYS A 516 -8.75 -25.39 -16.51
C LYS A 516 -9.64 -26.47 -17.10
N VAL A 517 -10.36 -27.22 -16.26
CA VAL A 517 -11.23 -28.30 -16.72
C VAL A 517 -12.42 -27.76 -17.53
N GLU A 518 -12.96 -26.59 -17.16
CA GLU A 518 -14.07 -25.96 -17.91
C GLU A 518 -13.61 -25.37 -19.25
N ASN A 519 -12.40 -24.78 -19.32
CA ASN A 519 -11.87 -24.24 -20.57
C ASN A 519 -11.35 -25.31 -21.54
N GLU A 520 -10.82 -26.44 -21.03
CA GLU A 520 -10.37 -27.57 -21.85
C GLU A 520 -11.51 -28.40 -22.44
N ASN A 521 -12.75 -28.23 -21.96
CA ASN A 521 -13.96 -28.85 -22.54
C ASN A 521 -14.55 -28.06 -23.72
N SER A 522 -13.94 -26.93 -24.12
CA SER A 522 -14.14 -26.38 -25.47
C SER A 522 -13.32 -27.20 -26.48
N PRO A 523 -13.89 -27.61 -27.63
CA PRO A 523 -13.20 -28.47 -28.59
C PRO A 523 -12.10 -27.69 -29.32
N GLN A 524 -10.94 -27.55 -28.67
CA GLN A 524 -9.69 -27.19 -29.32
C GLN A 524 -8.77 -28.41 -29.29
N ALA A 525 -8.43 -28.87 -30.49
CA ALA A 525 -7.50 -29.94 -30.73
C ALA A 525 -6.07 -29.57 -30.28
N SER A 526 -5.32 -30.61 -29.89
CA SER A 526 -3.86 -30.68 -29.64
C SER A 526 -3.28 -29.82 -28.51
N SER A 527 -3.31 -30.32 -27.27
CA SER A 527 -2.54 -29.80 -26.13
C SER A 527 -1.64 -30.83 -25.42
N ASN A 528 -1.46 -32.02 -26.00
CA ASN A 528 -0.68 -33.09 -25.36
C ASN A 528 0.82 -32.78 -25.22
N GLU A 529 1.42 -31.98 -26.11
CA GLU A 529 2.84 -31.62 -26.03
C GLU A 529 3.15 -30.71 -24.82
N VAL A 530 2.22 -29.81 -24.43
CA VAL A 530 2.49 -28.81 -23.37
C VAL A 530 2.51 -29.45 -21.97
N ILE A 531 1.80 -30.56 -21.78
CA ILE A 531 1.72 -31.25 -20.48
C ILE A 531 3.02 -32.01 -20.20
N LEU A 532 3.61 -32.66 -21.21
CA LEU A 532 4.84 -33.43 -21.06
C LEU A 532 6.02 -32.53 -20.67
N ASP A 533 6.10 -31.31 -21.20
CA ASP A 533 7.21 -30.41 -20.89
C ASP A 533 7.24 -29.93 -19.44
N ARG A 534 6.08 -29.85 -18.78
CA ARG A 534 5.93 -29.40 -17.38
C ARG A 534 6.20 -30.49 -16.33
N LEU A 535 6.37 -31.74 -16.75
CA LEU A 535 6.67 -32.83 -15.82
C LEU A 535 8.06 -32.65 -15.20
N HIS A 536 8.16 -32.93 -13.90
CA HIS A 536 9.45 -32.96 -13.22
C HIS A 536 10.35 -34.04 -13.88
N PRO A 537 11.69 -33.86 -14.00
CA PRO A 537 12.55 -34.84 -14.67
C PRO A 537 12.38 -36.28 -14.17
N ARG A 538 12.17 -36.44 -12.86
CA ARG A 538 11.87 -37.75 -12.25
C ARG A 538 10.55 -38.37 -12.72
N GLN A 539 9.50 -37.56 -12.90
CA GLN A 539 8.21 -38.01 -13.41
C GLN A 539 8.31 -38.43 -14.88
N LYS A 540 9.12 -37.70 -15.68
CA LYS A 540 9.46 -38.11 -17.05
C LYS A 540 10.15 -39.48 -17.09
N MET A 541 11.08 -39.73 -16.16
CA MET A 541 11.72 -41.06 -16.03
C MET A 541 10.73 -42.16 -15.65
N ILE A 542 9.83 -41.91 -14.70
CA ILE A 542 8.77 -42.87 -14.31
C ILE A 542 7.92 -43.23 -15.53
N MET A 543 7.51 -42.22 -16.31
CA MET A 543 6.75 -42.43 -17.54
C MET A 543 7.52 -43.27 -18.56
N ASN A 544 8.82 -43.02 -18.75
CA ASN A 544 9.65 -43.82 -19.64
C ASN A 544 9.76 -45.28 -19.19
N PHE A 545 9.97 -45.53 -17.88
CA PHE A 545 9.99 -46.90 -17.36
C PHE A 545 8.66 -47.63 -17.60
N MET A 546 7.53 -46.95 -17.39
CA MET A 546 6.21 -47.54 -17.67
C MET A 546 5.98 -47.80 -19.16
N ARG A 547 6.52 -46.97 -20.06
CA ARG A 547 6.46 -47.21 -21.52
C ARG A 547 7.32 -48.40 -21.94
N GLU A 548 8.52 -48.52 -21.38
CA GLU A 548 9.47 -49.58 -21.71
C GLU A 548 8.98 -50.95 -21.23
N GLU A 549 8.36 -51.02 -20.04
CA GLU A 549 8.01 -52.30 -19.40
C GLU A 549 6.50 -52.59 -19.39
N GLY A 550 5.70 -51.69 -19.96
CA GLY A 550 4.24 -51.75 -20.02
C GLY A 550 3.56 -51.48 -18.69
N SER A 551 4.11 -51.94 -17.56
CA SER A 551 3.60 -51.66 -16.22
C SER A 551 4.70 -51.69 -15.16
N MET A 552 4.58 -50.85 -14.12
CA MET A 552 5.58 -50.76 -13.05
C MET A 552 4.95 -50.96 -11.67
N GLU A 553 5.63 -51.71 -10.80
CA GLU A 553 5.28 -51.78 -9.37
C GLU A 553 5.90 -50.60 -8.59
N PRO A 554 5.24 -50.10 -7.52
CA PRO A 554 5.81 -49.05 -6.68
C PRO A 554 7.22 -49.37 -6.15
N ARG A 555 7.45 -50.63 -5.77
CA ARG A 555 8.75 -51.10 -5.24
C ARG A 555 9.86 -51.09 -6.29
N GLU A 556 9.53 -51.36 -7.55
CA GLU A 556 10.48 -51.30 -8.67
C GLU A 556 10.89 -49.85 -8.93
N LEU A 557 9.93 -48.92 -8.90
CA LEU A 557 10.20 -47.49 -9.04
C LEU A 557 11.07 -46.95 -7.90
N VAL A 558 10.81 -47.35 -6.66
CA VAL A 558 11.66 -47.03 -5.48
C VAL A 558 13.10 -47.49 -5.72
N LYS A 559 13.28 -48.74 -6.16
CA LYS A 559 14.61 -49.32 -6.41
C LYS A 559 15.34 -48.61 -7.55
N ARG A 560 14.67 -48.28 -8.65
CA ARG A 560 15.28 -47.65 -9.84
C ARG A 560 15.64 -46.19 -9.61
N LEU A 561 14.77 -45.46 -8.93
CA LEU A 561 14.96 -44.02 -8.71
C LEU A 561 15.82 -43.72 -7.49
N GLY A 562 16.04 -44.70 -6.60
CA GLY A 562 16.77 -44.49 -5.35
C GLY A 562 16.06 -43.52 -4.41
N VAL A 563 14.73 -43.47 -4.42
CA VAL A 563 13.92 -42.55 -3.61
C VAL A 563 13.00 -43.31 -2.66
N SER A 564 12.50 -42.63 -1.63
CA SER A 564 11.56 -43.23 -0.67
C SER A 564 10.22 -43.61 -1.32
N ASP A 565 9.52 -44.58 -0.73
CA ASP A 565 8.17 -45.01 -1.15
C ASP A 565 7.16 -43.84 -1.12
N ALA A 566 7.29 -42.95 -0.14
CA ALA A 566 6.47 -41.73 -0.05
C ALA A 566 6.73 -40.73 -1.20
N THR A 567 7.92 -40.74 -1.78
CA THR A 567 8.26 -39.91 -2.96
C THR A 567 7.64 -40.50 -4.21
N VAL A 568 7.79 -41.81 -4.43
CA VAL A 568 7.16 -42.51 -5.56
C VAL A 568 5.64 -42.38 -5.50
N SER A 569 5.03 -42.56 -4.32
CA SER A 569 3.59 -42.42 -4.16
C SER A 569 3.08 -41.01 -4.50
N ARG A 570 3.83 -39.96 -4.14
CA ARG A 570 3.51 -38.57 -4.53
C ARG A 570 3.62 -38.35 -6.03
N ASP A 571 4.72 -38.80 -6.65
CA ASP A 571 4.90 -38.65 -8.10
C ASP A 571 3.85 -39.44 -8.90
N MET A 572 3.50 -40.64 -8.45
CA MET A 572 2.45 -41.45 -9.09
C MET A 572 1.06 -40.84 -8.93
N SER A 573 0.73 -40.30 -7.75
CA SER A 573 -0.55 -39.60 -7.54
C SER A 573 -0.66 -38.41 -8.49
N TYR A 574 0.41 -37.62 -8.59
CA TYR A 574 0.46 -36.50 -9.52
C TYR A 574 0.30 -36.92 -11.00
N LEU A 575 0.98 -37.99 -11.43
CA LEU A 575 0.85 -38.52 -12.79
C LEU A 575 -0.55 -39.08 -13.09
N ILE A 576 -1.22 -39.66 -12.09
CA ILE A 576 -2.61 -40.13 -12.20
C ILE A 576 -3.58 -38.95 -12.27
N ASP A 577 -3.37 -37.92 -11.45
CA ASP A 577 -4.20 -36.72 -11.43
C ASP A 577 -4.13 -35.97 -12.78
N LEU A 578 -2.98 -35.99 -13.45
CA LEU A 578 -2.82 -35.49 -14.82
C LEU A 578 -3.41 -36.42 -15.90
N GLY A 579 -3.77 -37.63 -15.54
CA GLY A 579 -4.22 -38.68 -16.46
C GLY A 579 -3.10 -39.23 -17.36
N CYS A 580 -1.84 -39.06 -16.97
CA CYS A 580 -0.67 -39.60 -17.68
C CYS A 580 -0.42 -41.07 -17.33
N ALA A 581 -0.82 -41.49 -16.13
CA ALA A 581 -0.72 -42.87 -15.67
C ALA A 581 -2.07 -43.37 -15.14
N GLU A 582 -2.28 -44.68 -15.20
CA GLU A 582 -3.44 -45.35 -14.61
C GLU A 582 -2.96 -46.41 -13.61
N ARG A 583 -3.73 -46.60 -12.53
CA ARG A 583 -3.47 -47.60 -11.51
C ARG A 583 -4.29 -48.86 -11.77
N VAL A 584 -3.60 -49.97 -12.00
CA VAL A 584 -4.21 -51.29 -12.26
C VAL A 584 -3.96 -52.20 -11.05
N GLY A 585 -5.00 -52.88 -10.57
CA GLY A 585 -4.90 -53.83 -9.45
C GLY A 585 -5.06 -53.20 -8.05
N ARG A 586 -4.98 -54.05 -7.01
CA ARG A 586 -5.21 -53.67 -5.60
C ARG A 586 -4.18 -54.31 -4.66
N GLY A 587 -3.91 -53.65 -3.53
CA GLY A 587 -3.02 -54.14 -2.49
C GLY A 587 -1.58 -54.33 -2.97
N ARG A 588 -1.02 -55.53 -2.79
CA ARG A 588 0.35 -55.86 -3.23
C ARG A 588 0.48 -56.03 -4.74
N ALA A 589 -0.63 -56.18 -5.45
CA ALA A 589 -0.68 -56.35 -6.91
C ALA A 589 -0.96 -55.03 -7.66
N ILE A 590 -0.64 -53.88 -7.04
CA ILE A 590 -0.79 -52.58 -7.70
C ILE A 590 0.33 -52.43 -8.73
N ARG A 591 -0.07 -52.19 -9.97
CA ARG A 591 0.79 -51.81 -11.09
C ARG A 591 0.33 -50.47 -11.64
N TYR A 592 1.26 -49.70 -12.18
CA TYR A 592 0.96 -48.46 -12.89
C TYR A 592 1.30 -48.60 -14.36
N VAL A 593 0.39 -48.18 -15.23
CA VAL A 593 0.53 -48.24 -16.69
C VAL A 593 0.42 -46.83 -17.25
N VAL A 594 1.05 -46.58 -18.40
CA VAL A 594 0.83 -45.32 -19.12
C VAL A 594 -0.55 -45.31 -19.72
N ASN A 595 -1.27 -44.20 -19.55
CA ASN A 595 -2.56 -44.03 -20.19
C ASN A 595 -2.35 -43.55 -21.64
N GLU A 596 -2.32 -44.48 -22.59
CA GLU A 596 -2.07 -44.18 -24.01
C GLU A 596 -3.24 -43.48 -24.71
N SER A 597 -4.44 -43.53 -24.13
CA SER A 597 -5.65 -42.91 -24.71
C SER A 597 -5.54 -41.38 -24.84
N LYS A 598 -4.59 -40.75 -24.13
CA LYS A 598 -4.25 -39.33 -24.29
C LYS A 598 -3.03 -39.09 -25.21
N ASN A 599 -2.18 -40.06 -25.53
CA ASN A 599 -0.94 -39.82 -26.30
C ASN A 599 -1.07 -40.03 -27.82
N GLN A 600 -2.19 -40.54 -28.34
CA GLN A 600 -2.36 -40.84 -29.78
C GLN A 600 -2.60 -39.60 -30.68
N GLY A 601 -2.15 -38.41 -30.26
CA GLY A 601 -2.07 -37.21 -31.13
C GLY A 601 -0.85 -37.21 -32.07
N GLU A 602 0.12 -38.10 -31.86
CA GLU A 602 1.31 -38.26 -32.70
C GLU A 602 1.21 -39.56 -33.53
N LYS A 603 0.51 -39.49 -34.66
CA LYS A 603 0.73 -40.26 -35.92
C LYS A 603 -0.55 -40.26 -36.76
N VAL A 604 -0.77 -39.16 -37.49
CA VAL A 604 -1.35 -39.18 -38.85
C VAL A 604 -0.53 -38.21 -39.70
#